data_AF-K0VRW0-F1
#
_entry.id   AF-K0VRW0-F1
#
_cell.length_a   1.000
_cell.length_b   1.000
_cell.length_c   1.000
_cell.angle_alpha   90.00
_cell.angle_beta   90.00
_cell.angle_gamma   90.00
#
_symmetry.space_group_name_H-M   'P 1'
#
loop_
_entity.id
_entity.type
_entity.pdbx_description
1 polymer ?
#
loop_
_entity_poly.entity_id
_entity_poly.type
_entity_poly.pdbx_seq_one_letter_code
_entity_poly.pdbx_strand_id
1 'polypeptide(L)'
;SGDVFVGVEAALYQDGPNPSLTSGSLSRIIRYDGATGEPKAQYVYPVSPIPQAATKADGGNDNGMSEMLALDDHRLLAVERSYAQGFGNNVKIMMMDLADATDVSAIASLAKNDQRVVPARKSQVLDLRAIGLVPDNIEAMSLGKAKDGSDVLILGSDNNFSANQKTQFYAFKIQRRPQQ
;
A
#
# COMPACT_ATOMS: atom_id res chain seq x y z
N SER A 1 19.09 -8.36 14.01
CA SER A 1 18.12 -7.25 13.91
C SER A 1 17.38 -7.39 12.60
N GLY A 2 16.10 -7.01 12.55
CA GLY A 2 15.37 -6.88 11.28
C GLY A 2 15.58 -5.49 10.69
N ASP A 3 14.98 -5.23 9.53
CA ASP A 3 14.89 -3.90 8.94
C ASP A 3 13.50 -3.29 9.19
N VAL A 4 13.40 -1.96 9.13
CA VAL A 4 12.14 -1.21 9.23
C VAL A 4 11.84 -0.56 7.89
N PHE A 5 10.61 -0.74 7.40
CA PHE A 5 10.15 -0.10 6.17
C PHE A 5 9.22 1.06 6.48
N VAL A 6 9.44 2.20 5.83
CA VAL A 6 8.60 3.40 5.94
C VAL A 6 8.17 3.80 4.53
N GLY A 7 6.88 4.04 4.34
CA GLY A 7 6.31 4.42 3.06
C GLY A 7 5.58 5.75 3.16
N VAL A 8 5.48 6.46 2.05
CA VAL A 8 4.57 7.61 1.89
C VAL A 8 3.35 7.21 1.08
N GLU A 9 2.22 7.88 1.28
CA GLU A 9 0.94 7.46 0.69
C GLU A 9 0.94 7.53 -0.86
N ALA A 10 1.58 8.56 -1.42
CA ALA A 10 1.70 8.81 -2.86
C ALA A 10 3.05 9.47 -3.19
N ALA A 11 3.21 10.00 -4.40
CA ALA A 11 4.42 10.72 -4.78
C ALA A 11 4.72 11.89 -3.86
N LEU A 12 6.01 12.09 -3.57
CA LEU A 12 6.49 13.34 -3.00
C LEU A 12 6.29 14.46 -4.02
N TYR A 13 6.17 15.70 -3.55
CA TYR A 13 5.96 16.88 -4.41
C TYR A 13 6.96 16.96 -5.57
N GLN A 14 8.23 16.63 -5.32
CA GLN A 14 9.28 16.67 -6.33
C GLN A 14 9.27 15.47 -7.29
N ASP A 15 8.55 14.40 -6.97
CA ASP A 15 8.54 13.16 -7.76
C ASP A 15 7.39 13.09 -8.77
N GLY A 16 6.31 13.83 -8.52
CA GLY A 16 5.18 13.89 -9.43
C GLY A 16 3.85 14.14 -8.72
N PRO A 17 2.74 14.07 -9.46
CA PRO A 17 1.41 14.28 -8.91
C PRO A 17 0.93 13.08 -8.07
N ASN A 18 -0.07 13.36 -7.24
CA ASN A 18 -0.95 12.33 -6.67
C ASN A 18 -1.67 11.54 -7.78
N PRO A 19 -2.14 10.31 -7.49
CA PRO A 19 -2.84 9.52 -8.51
C PRO A 19 -4.13 10.22 -8.95
N SER A 20 -4.51 9.98 -10.20
CA SER A 20 -5.75 10.45 -10.81
C SER A 20 -6.56 9.25 -11.31
N LEU A 21 -7.73 9.51 -11.91
CA LEU A 21 -8.53 8.46 -12.54
C LEU A 21 -7.82 7.75 -13.71
N THR A 22 -6.83 8.41 -14.33
CA THR A 22 -6.16 7.91 -15.54
C THR A 22 -4.66 7.65 -15.33
N SER A 23 -4.09 8.05 -14.20
CA SER A 23 -2.65 7.93 -13.94
C SER A 23 -2.40 7.51 -12.51
N GLY A 24 -1.43 6.60 -12.33
CA GLY A 24 -0.92 6.25 -11.00
C GLY A 24 0.02 7.31 -10.44
N SER A 25 0.67 6.99 -9.33
CA SER A 25 1.64 7.85 -8.66
C SER A 25 2.85 7.04 -8.19
N LEU A 26 4.02 7.68 -8.10
CA LEU A 26 5.27 7.01 -7.72
C LEU A 26 5.62 7.36 -6.26
N SER A 27 5.14 6.53 -5.33
CA SER A 27 5.50 6.62 -3.92
C SER A 27 6.93 6.12 -3.67
N ARG A 28 7.55 6.57 -2.58
CA ARG A 28 8.84 6.07 -2.09
C ARG A 28 8.67 5.22 -0.83
N ILE A 29 9.44 4.14 -0.76
CA ILE A 29 9.61 3.29 0.42
C ILE A 29 11.06 3.36 0.86
N ILE A 30 11.31 3.68 2.12
CA ILE A 30 12.65 3.70 2.72
C ILE A 30 12.81 2.44 3.57
N ARG A 31 13.96 1.78 3.41
CA ARG A 31 14.41 0.65 4.24
C ARG A 31 15.47 1.15 5.20
N TYR A 32 15.20 1.05 6.50
CA TYR A 32 16.13 1.38 7.57
C TYR A 32 16.71 0.12 8.20
N ASP A 33 17.96 0.20 8.62
CA ASP A 33 18.55 -0.78 9.52
C ASP A 33 17.85 -0.72 10.89
N GLY A 34 17.25 -1.81 11.34
CA GLY A 34 16.50 -1.79 12.61
C GLY A 34 17.38 -1.72 13.87
N ALA A 35 18.69 -1.93 13.78
CA ALA A 35 19.59 -1.79 14.93
C ALA A 35 20.17 -0.38 15.06
N THR A 36 20.56 0.22 13.93
CA THR A 36 21.24 1.52 13.90
C THR A 36 20.29 2.68 13.60
N GLY A 37 19.14 2.43 12.97
CA GLY A 37 18.21 3.46 12.50
C GLY A 37 18.68 4.16 11.22
N GLU A 38 19.79 3.75 10.62
CA GLU A 38 20.33 4.36 9.41
C GLU A 38 19.58 3.88 8.16
N PRO A 39 19.31 4.75 7.16
CA PRO A 39 18.70 4.34 5.90
C PRO A 39 19.68 3.49 5.08
N LYS A 40 19.20 2.33 4.60
CA LYS A 40 19.99 1.38 3.79
C LYS A 40 19.65 1.41 2.30
N ALA A 41 18.40 1.71 1.96
CA ALA A 41 17.93 1.79 0.58
C ALA A 41 16.61 2.56 0.49
N GLN A 42 16.27 3.03 -0.70
CA GLN A 42 14.96 3.59 -1.00
C GLN A 42 14.45 3.04 -2.33
N TYR A 43 13.19 2.63 -2.40
CA TYR A 43 12.58 2.00 -3.57
C TYR A 43 11.34 2.77 -4.02
N VAL A 44 10.99 2.64 -5.30
CA VAL A 44 9.77 3.23 -5.87
C VAL A 44 8.64 2.22 -5.84
N TYR A 45 7.52 2.60 -5.21
CA TYR A 45 6.26 1.86 -5.24
C TYR A 45 5.26 2.55 -6.18
N PRO A 46 4.83 1.90 -7.27
CA PRO A 46 3.88 2.50 -8.21
C PRO A 46 2.45 2.35 -7.67
N VAL A 47 1.90 3.37 -7.01
CA VAL A 47 0.48 3.43 -6.57
C VAL A 47 -0.43 3.44 -7.80
N SER A 48 -1.52 2.66 -7.78
CA SER A 48 -2.44 2.56 -8.92
C SER A 48 -3.24 3.85 -9.15
N PRO A 49 -3.81 4.06 -10.35
CA PRO A 49 -4.84 5.08 -10.56
C PRO A 49 -6.02 4.91 -9.60
N ILE A 50 -6.76 5.99 -9.41
CA ILE A 50 -8.00 6.00 -8.64
C ILE A 50 -9.01 5.09 -9.35
N PRO A 51 -9.50 4.01 -8.72
CA PRO A 51 -10.28 2.99 -9.40
C PRO A 51 -11.73 3.42 -9.69
N GLN A 52 -12.21 4.47 -9.01
CA GLN A 52 -13.60 4.90 -9.07
C GLN A 52 -13.68 6.41 -8.88
N ALA A 53 -14.39 7.10 -9.78
CA ALA A 53 -14.71 8.51 -9.64
C ALA A 53 -15.79 8.73 -8.58
N ALA A 54 -15.81 9.91 -7.97
CA ALA A 54 -16.94 10.36 -7.17
C ALA A 54 -18.23 10.38 -8.00
N THR A 55 -19.38 10.25 -7.34
CA THR A 55 -20.69 10.24 -8.02
C THR A 55 -21.09 11.62 -8.56
N LYS A 56 -20.47 12.69 -8.06
CA LYS A 56 -20.62 14.07 -8.55
C LYS A 56 -19.32 14.55 -9.15
N ALA A 57 -19.40 15.41 -10.16
CA ALA A 57 -18.24 15.91 -10.90
C ALA A 57 -17.26 16.72 -10.04
N ASP A 58 -17.74 17.36 -8.97
CA ASP A 58 -16.96 18.13 -7.99
C ASP A 58 -16.64 17.35 -6.70
N GLY A 59 -16.98 16.06 -6.65
CA GLY A 59 -16.74 15.22 -5.48
C GLY A 59 -15.27 14.82 -5.36
N GLY A 60 -14.77 14.74 -4.12
CA GLY A 60 -13.41 14.29 -3.85
C GLY A 60 -13.22 12.79 -4.12
N ASN A 61 -12.05 12.43 -4.63
CA ASN A 61 -11.59 11.05 -4.73
C ASN A 61 -10.06 10.97 -4.63
N ASP A 62 -9.54 9.90 -4.05
CA ASP A 62 -8.12 9.64 -3.87
C ASP A 62 -7.79 8.15 -4.01
N ASN A 63 -6.49 7.84 -4.04
CA ASN A 63 -5.94 6.50 -3.83
C ASN A 63 -4.53 6.63 -3.26
N GLY A 64 -4.14 5.71 -2.39
CA GLY A 64 -2.87 5.80 -1.70
C GLY A 64 -2.47 4.49 -1.04
N MET A 65 -1.17 4.36 -0.76
CA MET A 65 -0.64 3.28 0.06
C MET A 65 -0.84 3.63 1.54
N SER A 66 -1.83 3.02 2.19
CA SER A 66 -2.19 3.34 3.58
C SER A 66 -1.45 2.48 4.61
N GLU A 67 -0.94 1.32 4.22
CA GLU A 67 -0.32 0.35 5.14
C GLU A 67 0.63 -0.58 4.38
N MET A 68 1.67 -1.09 5.06
CA MET A 68 2.61 -2.07 4.55
C MET A 68 2.94 -3.14 5.60
N LEU A 69 3.07 -4.40 5.16
CA LEU A 69 3.52 -5.50 6.01
C LEU A 69 4.63 -6.30 5.33
N ALA A 70 5.80 -6.34 5.95
CA ALA A 70 6.90 -7.17 5.46
C ALA A 70 6.60 -8.67 5.63
N LEU A 71 6.86 -9.46 4.58
CA LEU A 71 6.74 -10.91 4.61
C LEU A 71 8.09 -11.61 4.74
N ASP A 72 9.11 -11.03 4.09
CA ASP A 72 10.52 -11.44 4.14
C ASP A 72 11.42 -10.27 3.71
N ASP A 73 12.67 -10.56 3.34
CA ASP A 73 13.71 -9.56 3.04
C ASP A 73 13.45 -8.68 1.80
N HIS A 74 12.56 -9.10 0.90
CA HIS A 74 12.30 -8.42 -0.37
C HIS A 74 10.82 -8.33 -0.74
N ARG A 75 9.94 -9.10 -0.07
CA ARG A 75 8.50 -9.10 -0.34
C ARG A 75 7.70 -8.48 0.79
N LEU A 76 6.77 -7.62 0.42
CA LEU A 76 5.86 -6.94 1.33
C LEU A 76 4.44 -6.96 0.77
N LEU A 77 3.45 -6.94 1.65
CA LEU A 77 2.09 -6.56 1.30
C LEU A 77 1.94 -5.05 1.47
N ALA A 78 1.14 -4.44 0.61
CA ALA A 78 0.71 -3.05 0.73
C ALA A 78 -0.81 -2.98 0.63
N VAL A 79 -1.43 -2.11 1.42
CA VAL A 79 -2.83 -1.72 1.25
C VAL A 79 -2.87 -0.52 0.32
N GLU A 80 -3.52 -0.66 -0.83
CA GLU A 80 -3.99 0.49 -1.60
C GLU A 80 -5.45 0.77 -1.25
N ARG A 81 -5.66 1.90 -0.59
CA ARG A 81 -6.97 2.38 -0.18
C ARG A 81 -7.32 3.60 -1.02
N SER A 82 -8.47 3.54 -1.68
CA SER A 82 -9.08 4.66 -2.37
C SER A 82 -10.41 5.03 -1.73
N TYR A 83 -10.72 6.32 -1.68
CA TYR A 83 -12.05 6.81 -1.37
C TYR A 83 -12.60 7.59 -2.56
N ALA A 84 -13.90 7.47 -2.81
CA ALA A 84 -14.61 8.32 -3.75
C ALA A 84 -15.95 8.75 -3.16
N GLN A 85 -16.21 10.06 -3.15
CA GLN A 85 -17.43 10.60 -2.55
C GLN A 85 -18.69 10.03 -3.22
N GLY A 86 -19.62 9.54 -2.41
CA GLY A 86 -20.85 8.89 -2.86
C GLY A 86 -20.69 7.42 -3.29
N PHE A 87 -19.46 6.91 -3.38
CA PHE A 87 -19.17 5.48 -3.60
C PHE A 87 -18.59 4.80 -2.35
N GLY A 88 -17.76 5.51 -1.58
CA GLY A 88 -17.08 5.01 -0.39
C GLY A 88 -15.69 4.45 -0.70
N ASN A 89 -15.18 3.61 0.20
CA ASN A 89 -13.83 3.05 0.08
C ASN A 89 -13.79 1.84 -0.89
N ASN A 90 -12.69 1.74 -1.64
CA ASN A 90 -12.22 0.52 -2.29
C ASN A 90 -10.83 0.21 -1.73
N VAL A 91 -10.61 -1.05 -1.37
CA VAL A 91 -9.38 -1.52 -0.70
C VAL A 91 -8.85 -2.72 -1.46
N LYS A 92 -7.59 -2.62 -1.86
CA LYS A 92 -6.85 -3.68 -2.53
C LYS A 92 -5.60 -4.01 -1.73
N ILE A 93 -5.33 -5.30 -1.59
CA ILE A 93 -4.07 -5.80 -1.07
C ILE A 93 -3.17 -6.12 -2.25
N MET A 94 -2.00 -5.50 -2.27
CA MET A 94 -0.99 -5.65 -3.30
C MET A 94 0.21 -6.37 -2.71
N MET A 95 0.82 -7.28 -3.45
CA MET A 95 2.17 -7.78 -3.17
C MET A 95 3.14 -6.88 -3.92
N MET A 96 4.20 -6.47 -3.24
CA MET A 96 5.37 -5.87 -3.86
C MET A 96 6.63 -6.69 -3.62
N ASP A 97 7.50 -6.70 -4.63
CA ASP A 97 8.78 -7.37 -4.63
C ASP A 97 9.89 -6.38 -5.01
N LEU A 98 10.86 -6.24 -4.11
CA LEU A 98 11.98 -5.30 -4.18
C LEU A 98 13.24 -5.88 -4.84
N ALA A 99 13.29 -7.17 -5.19
CA ALA A 99 14.52 -7.86 -5.59
C ALA A 99 15.27 -7.19 -6.76
N ASP A 100 14.53 -6.71 -7.76
CA ASP A 100 15.08 -6.05 -8.96
C ASP A 100 14.83 -4.53 -8.97
N ALA A 101 14.35 -3.97 -7.85
CA ALA A 101 14.01 -2.55 -7.77
C ALA A 101 15.29 -1.71 -7.67
N THR A 102 15.32 -0.60 -8.40
CA THR A 102 16.43 0.37 -8.34
C THR A 102 16.42 1.06 -6.98
N ASP A 103 17.58 1.13 -6.32
CA ASP A 103 17.75 2.02 -5.17
C ASP A 103 17.78 3.47 -5.66
N VAL A 104 16.80 4.26 -5.21
CA VAL A 104 16.62 5.66 -5.57
C VAL A 104 17.03 6.62 -4.44
N SER A 105 17.75 6.12 -3.42
CA SER A 105 18.21 6.90 -2.28
C SER A 105 19.04 8.14 -2.67
N ALA A 106 19.78 8.06 -3.78
CA ALA A 106 20.58 9.17 -4.32
C ALA A 106 19.83 10.05 -5.34
N ILE A 107 18.57 9.73 -5.68
CA ILE A 107 17.78 10.47 -6.67
C ILE A 107 16.91 11.52 -5.98
N ALA A 108 17.23 12.79 -6.16
CA ALA A 108 16.50 13.88 -5.52
C ALA A 108 15.05 14.01 -6.03
N SER A 109 14.80 13.79 -7.32
CA SER A 109 13.48 13.90 -7.96
C SER A 109 13.32 12.83 -9.03
N LEU A 110 12.28 12.00 -8.92
CA LEU A 110 11.96 10.99 -9.94
C LEU A 110 11.47 11.64 -11.25
N ALA A 111 10.81 12.81 -11.17
CA ALA A 111 10.34 13.56 -12.33
C ALA A 111 11.45 14.29 -13.10
N LYS A 112 12.55 14.65 -12.43
CA LYS A 112 13.70 15.39 -13.00
C LYS A 112 14.97 14.55 -12.90
N ASN A 113 14.92 13.36 -13.48
CA ASN A 113 16.01 12.41 -13.46
C ASN A 113 16.13 11.69 -14.82
N ASP A 114 17.37 11.56 -15.30
CA ASP A 114 17.69 10.88 -16.56
C ASP A 114 18.10 9.40 -16.35
N GLN A 115 18.27 8.96 -15.10
CA GLN A 115 18.61 7.58 -14.78
C GLN A 115 17.40 6.66 -15.00
N ARG A 116 17.66 5.46 -15.55
CA ARG A 116 16.62 4.43 -15.66
C ARG A 116 16.27 3.90 -14.26
N VAL A 117 15.05 4.17 -13.82
CA VAL A 117 14.49 3.64 -12.57
C VAL A 117 13.61 2.44 -12.86
N VAL A 118 13.86 1.33 -12.17
CA VAL A 118 12.98 0.15 -12.13
C VAL A 118 12.20 0.18 -10.81
N PRO A 119 10.89 0.45 -10.82
CA PRO A 119 10.06 0.36 -9.63
C PRO A 119 9.95 -1.07 -9.08
N ALA A 120 9.53 -1.19 -7.83
CA ALA A 120 9.15 -2.48 -7.25
C ALA A 120 8.10 -3.17 -8.12
N ARG A 121 8.28 -4.48 -8.33
CA ARG A 121 7.27 -5.28 -9.04
C ARG A 121 6.04 -5.38 -8.17
N LYS A 122 4.86 -5.21 -8.76
CA LYS A 122 3.59 -5.18 -8.04
C LYS A 122 2.57 -6.12 -8.66
N SER A 123 1.86 -6.88 -7.83
CA SER A 123 0.73 -7.72 -8.24
C SER A 123 -0.43 -7.64 -7.25
N GLN A 124 -1.67 -7.65 -7.72
CA GLN A 124 -2.85 -7.67 -6.84
C GLN A 124 -3.00 -9.05 -6.18
N VAL A 125 -3.17 -9.06 -4.86
CA VAL A 125 -3.44 -10.27 -4.05
C VAL A 125 -4.93 -10.41 -3.78
N LEU A 126 -5.59 -9.31 -3.40
CA LEU A 126 -6.99 -9.29 -3.02
C LEU A 126 -7.63 -7.95 -3.36
N ASP A 127 -8.87 -7.96 -3.84
CA ASP A 127 -9.74 -6.78 -3.93
C ASP A 127 -10.97 -7.08 -3.06
N LEU A 128 -11.16 -6.30 -2.00
CA LEU A 128 -12.22 -6.55 -1.02
C LEU A 128 -13.61 -6.37 -1.64
N ARG A 129 -13.79 -5.41 -2.56
CA ARG A 129 -15.08 -5.20 -3.22
C ARG A 129 -15.36 -6.29 -4.24
N ALA A 130 -14.32 -6.81 -4.92
CA ALA A 130 -14.47 -7.91 -5.87
C ALA A 130 -14.98 -9.21 -5.21
N ILE A 131 -14.74 -9.39 -3.90
CA ILE A 131 -15.29 -10.52 -3.13
C ILE A 131 -16.58 -10.16 -2.36
N GLY A 132 -17.21 -9.03 -2.69
CA GLY A 132 -18.51 -8.63 -2.14
C GLY A 132 -18.46 -7.92 -0.78
N LEU A 133 -17.29 -7.52 -0.30
CA LEU A 133 -17.18 -6.74 0.93
C LEU A 133 -17.35 -5.24 0.67
N VAL A 134 -17.76 -4.52 1.71
CA VAL A 134 -17.87 -3.05 1.71
C VAL A 134 -16.90 -2.51 2.76
N PRO A 135 -15.61 -2.36 2.40
CA PRO A 135 -14.60 -1.92 3.35
C PRO A 135 -14.78 -0.46 3.72
N ASP A 136 -14.34 -0.12 4.93
CA ASP A 136 -14.12 1.26 5.38
C ASP A 136 -12.63 1.63 5.29
N ASN A 137 -12.18 2.64 6.03
CA ASN A 137 -10.83 3.21 6.00
C ASN A 137 -9.75 2.24 6.53
N ILE A 138 -9.42 1.19 5.77
CA ILE A 138 -8.40 0.19 6.15
C ILE A 138 -7.01 0.84 6.22
N GLU A 139 -6.43 0.84 7.42
CA GLU A 139 -5.13 1.45 7.74
C GLU A 139 -4.26 0.55 8.62
N ALA A 140 -4.72 -0.67 8.90
CA ALA A 140 -3.96 -1.64 9.67
C ALA A 140 -3.94 -3.00 8.97
N MET A 141 -2.78 -3.64 8.96
CA MET A 141 -2.59 -5.00 8.47
C MET A 141 -1.65 -5.78 9.39
N SER A 142 -2.01 -7.01 9.72
CA SER A 142 -1.19 -7.87 10.57
C SER A 142 -1.33 -9.34 10.21
N LEU A 143 -0.32 -10.14 10.57
CA LEU A 143 -0.37 -11.60 10.51
C LEU A 143 -0.54 -12.17 11.91
N GLY A 144 -1.46 -13.12 12.03
CA GLY A 144 -1.74 -13.83 13.27
C GLY A 144 -1.90 -15.33 13.09
N LYS A 145 -2.19 -16.01 14.20
CA LYS A 145 -2.53 -17.42 14.25
C LYS A 145 -3.96 -17.60 14.76
N ALA A 146 -4.76 -18.40 14.07
CA ALA A 146 -6.06 -18.85 14.57
C ALA A 146 -5.87 -19.91 15.67
N LYS A 147 -6.96 -20.23 16.40
CA LYS A 147 -6.96 -21.27 17.45
C LYS A 147 -6.53 -22.64 16.92
N ASP A 148 -6.81 -22.93 15.64
CA ASP A 148 -6.43 -24.17 14.97
C ASP A 148 -4.99 -24.15 14.42
N GLY A 149 -4.22 -23.08 14.69
CA GLY A 149 -2.85 -22.90 14.22
C GLY A 149 -2.71 -22.34 12.80
N SER A 150 -3.82 -22.13 12.08
CA SER A 150 -3.80 -21.56 10.73
C SER A 150 -3.24 -20.14 10.73
N ASP A 151 -2.49 -19.79 9.69
CA ASP A 151 -2.10 -18.40 9.42
C ASP A 151 -3.30 -17.57 9.03
N VAL A 152 -3.38 -16.34 9.55
CA VAL A 152 -4.47 -15.40 9.27
C VAL A 152 -3.88 -14.03 8.93
N LEU A 153 -4.34 -13.44 7.83
CA LEU A 153 -4.17 -12.02 7.55
C LEU A 153 -5.34 -11.26 8.18
N ILE A 154 -5.04 -10.26 9.01
CA ILE A 154 -6.03 -9.40 9.66
C ILE A 154 -5.88 -7.99 9.10
N LEU A 155 -7.00 -7.41 8.68
CA LEU A 155 -7.11 -6.00 8.29
C LEU A 155 -7.96 -5.26 9.32
N GLY A 156 -7.62 -4.01 9.61
CA GLY A 156 -8.38 -3.13 10.50
C GLY A 156 -8.65 -1.77 9.86
N SER A 157 -9.86 -1.24 10.04
CA SER A 157 -10.19 0.13 9.64
C SER A 157 -10.18 1.10 10.81
N ASP A 158 -9.64 2.28 10.56
CA ASP A 158 -9.88 3.45 11.39
C ASP A 158 -11.28 4.02 11.06
N ASN A 159 -12.00 4.55 12.04
CA ASN A 159 -13.23 5.28 11.79
C ASN A 159 -13.02 6.80 11.75
N ASN A 160 -11.77 7.29 11.86
CA ASN A 160 -11.43 8.71 11.95
C ASN A 160 -12.24 9.46 13.03
N PHE A 161 -12.64 8.76 14.10
CA PHE A 161 -13.56 9.27 15.12
C PHE A 161 -14.90 9.80 14.57
N SER A 162 -15.31 9.33 13.39
CA SER A 162 -16.52 9.75 12.68
C SER A 162 -17.66 8.74 12.87
N ALA A 163 -18.86 9.24 13.15
CA ALA A 163 -20.08 8.40 13.21
C ALA A 163 -20.49 7.82 11.84
N ASN A 164 -19.92 8.36 10.75
CA ASN A 164 -20.19 7.92 9.38
C ASN A 164 -19.24 6.81 8.90
N GLN A 165 -18.23 6.47 9.70
CA GLN A 165 -17.29 5.40 9.41
C GLN A 165 -17.30 4.35 10.52
N LYS A 166 -16.86 3.15 10.18
CA LYS A 166 -16.91 1.97 11.06
C LYS A 166 -15.52 1.45 11.31
N THR A 167 -15.24 1.11 12.56
CA THR A 167 -14.16 0.18 12.88
C THR A 167 -14.57 -1.23 12.46
N GLN A 168 -13.83 -1.81 11.53
CA GLN A 168 -14.06 -3.13 10.96
C GLN A 168 -12.79 -3.95 11.10
N PHE A 169 -12.97 -5.26 11.30
CA PHE A 169 -11.89 -6.22 11.19
C PHE A 169 -12.26 -7.29 10.17
N TYR A 170 -11.36 -7.50 9.21
CA TYR A 170 -11.45 -8.61 8.27
C TYR A 170 -10.34 -9.61 8.56
N ALA A 171 -10.68 -10.90 8.63
CA ALA A 171 -9.73 -11.97 8.89
C ALA A 171 -9.80 -13.00 7.76
N PHE A 172 -8.67 -13.22 7.09
CA PHE A 172 -8.56 -14.17 5.97
C PHE A 172 -7.59 -15.28 6.33
N LYS A 173 -8.04 -16.54 6.25
CA LYS A 173 -7.14 -17.69 6.37
C LYS A 173 -6.19 -17.74 5.19
N ILE A 174 -4.89 -17.81 5.47
CA ILE A 174 -3.84 -17.91 4.46
C ILE A 174 -3.68 -19.38 4.08
N GLN A 175 -3.94 -19.71 2.82
CA GLN A 175 -3.79 -21.08 2.32
C GLN A 175 -2.37 -21.40 1.87
N ARG A 176 -1.64 -20.40 1.35
CA ARG A 176 -0.26 -20.54 0.86
C ARG A 176 0.50 -19.25 1.12
N ARG A 177 1.77 -19.38 1.49
CA ARG A 177 2.72 -18.28 1.52
C ARG A 177 3.54 -18.29 0.22
N PRO A 178 4.06 -17.15 -0.24
CA PRO A 178 5.06 -17.12 -1.31
C PRO A 178 6.21 -18.07 -0.95
N GLN A 179 6.64 -18.93 -1.88
CA GLN A 179 7.81 -19.79 -1.67
C GLN A 179 9.06 -18.91 -1.64
N GLN A 180 9.99 -19.19 -0.72
CA GLN A 180 11.32 -18.55 -0.72
C GLN A 180 12.13 -18.98 -1.93
#